data_AF-A0A135VBI5-F1
#
_entry.id   AF-A0A135VBI5-F1
#
_cell.length_a   1.000
_cell.length_b   1.000
_cell.length_c   1.000
_cell.angle_alpha   90.00
_cell.angle_beta   90.00
_cell.angle_gamma   90.00
#
_symmetry.space_group_name_H-M   'P 1'
#
loop_
_entity.id
_entity.type
_entity.pdbx_description
1 polymer ?
#
loop_
_entity_poly.entity_id
_entity_poly.type
_entity_poly.pdbx_seq_one_letter_code
_entity_poly.pdbx_strand_id
1 'polypeptide(L)'
;MTNDETPPTLVPTSGVRFEDQVRVIRAYVVLSNNGTEPVHLKEVKGITRLARSQISGLNSYMVQLGLLEHVSRGHYKPTSAAVNLCSSAPGEEDFSQVTEVLEKSALFSLVQQYLRVHGGGSSSGLIEYIMEKAGTGETYRVQSAVEWLIRAGLVERDKE
;
A
#
# COMPACT_ATOMS: atom_id res chain seq x y z
N MET A 1 -24.17 -16.67 4.35
CA MET A 1 -23.48 -15.37 4.29
C MET A 1 -22.42 -15.53 3.22
N THR A 2 -22.67 -15.01 2.03
CA THR A 2 -21.70 -15.02 0.94
C THR A 2 -20.58 -14.06 1.35
N ASN A 3 -19.38 -14.59 1.57
CA ASN A 3 -18.18 -13.76 1.66
C ASN A 3 -18.08 -13.02 0.32
N ASP A 4 -18.43 -11.74 0.30
CA ASP A 4 -18.07 -10.84 -0.79
C ASP A 4 -16.55 -10.67 -0.73
N GLU A 5 -15.82 -11.67 -1.23
CA GLU A 5 -14.39 -11.56 -1.47
C GLU A 5 -14.21 -10.61 -2.64
N THR A 6 -14.23 -9.32 -2.34
CA THR A 6 -13.73 -8.29 -3.25
C THR A 6 -12.31 -8.71 -3.62
N PRO A 7 -11.99 -8.88 -4.91
CA PRO A 7 -10.67 -9.33 -5.32
C PRO A 7 -9.61 -8.39 -4.73
N PRO A 8 -8.47 -8.93 -4.26
CA PRO A 8 -7.46 -8.14 -3.60
C PRO A 8 -6.96 -7.05 -4.55
N THR A 9 -6.99 -5.80 -4.09
CA THR A 9 -6.44 -4.68 -4.83
C THR A 9 -4.91 -4.80 -4.84
N LEU A 10 -4.34 -5.18 -5.99
CA LEU A 10 -2.90 -5.39 -6.13
C LEU A 10 -2.09 -4.09 -6.27
N VAL A 11 -2.74 -3.01 -6.68
CA VAL A 11 -2.08 -1.74 -7.04
C VAL A 11 -2.87 -0.56 -6.46
N PRO A 12 -2.21 0.55 -6.10
CA PRO A 12 -2.89 1.75 -5.61
C PRO A 12 -3.90 2.29 -6.63
N THR A 13 -4.83 3.12 -6.18
CA THR A 13 -5.79 3.79 -7.07
C THR A 13 -5.11 4.77 -8.03
N SER A 14 -5.77 5.09 -9.14
CA SER A 14 -5.23 5.99 -10.17
C SER A 14 -5.05 7.43 -9.64
N GLY A 15 -4.01 8.10 -10.14
CA GLY A 15 -3.64 9.47 -9.81
C GLY A 15 -3.00 9.66 -8.44
N VAL A 16 -2.56 8.59 -7.77
CA VAL A 16 -1.91 8.64 -6.46
C VAL A 16 -0.46 8.17 -6.58
N ARG A 17 0.50 9.06 -6.25
CA ARG A 17 1.93 8.74 -6.24
C ARG A 17 2.32 8.08 -4.92
N PHE A 18 3.45 7.36 -4.90
CA PHE A 18 3.95 6.70 -3.70
C PHE A 18 4.06 7.65 -2.49
N GLU A 19 4.55 8.88 -2.68
CA GLU A 19 4.68 9.86 -1.60
C GLU A 19 3.32 10.26 -1.03
N ASP A 20 2.27 10.33 -1.86
CA ASP A 20 0.91 10.61 -1.41
C ASP A 20 0.34 9.44 -0.60
N GLN A 21 0.76 8.21 -0.91
CA GLN A 21 0.39 7.02 -0.14
C GLN A 21 0.95 7.09 1.28
N VAL A 22 2.25 7.36 1.42
CA VAL A 22 2.91 7.53 2.73
C VAL A 22 2.29 8.70 3.50
N ARG A 23 2.01 9.82 2.84
CA ARG A 23 1.32 10.98 3.45
C ARG A 23 -0.06 10.63 3.99
N VAL A 24 -0.84 9.81 3.28
CA VAL A 24 -2.16 9.37 3.73
C VAL A 24 -2.05 8.46 4.97
N ILE A 25 -1.08 7.55 5.01
CA ILE A 25 -0.83 6.73 6.21
C ILE A 25 -0.48 7.63 7.39
N ARG A 26 0.46 8.56 7.20
CA ARG A 26 0.85 9.52 8.25
C ARG A 26 -0.32 10.38 8.72
N ALA A 27 -1.19 10.82 7.80
CA ALA A 27 -2.42 11.51 8.12
C ALA A 27 -3.33 10.68 9.04
N TYR A 28 -3.48 9.38 8.76
CA TYR A 28 -4.19 8.45 9.63
C TYR A 28 -3.52 8.33 11.01
N VAL A 29 -2.19 8.15 11.07
CA VAL A 29 -1.44 8.04 12.34
C VAL A 29 -1.64 9.27 13.22
N VAL A 30 -1.52 10.48 12.64
CA VAL A 30 -1.70 11.73 13.38
C VAL A 30 -3.14 11.91 13.86
N LEU A 31 -4.13 11.75 12.97
CA LEU A 31 -5.54 11.97 13.31
C LEU A 31 -6.10 10.92 14.27
N SER A 32 -5.54 9.71 14.27
CA SER A 32 -5.97 8.60 15.14
C SER A 32 -5.31 8.61 16.52
N ASN A 33 -4.53 9.64 16.85
CA ASN A 33 -3.67 9.66 18.04
C ASN A 33 -2.82 8.37 18.13
N ASN A 34 -1.98 8.15 17.11
CA ASN A 34 -1.08 7.00 16.99
C ASN A 34 -1.80 5.65 16.96
N GLY A 35 -2.92 5.55 16.25
CA GLY A 35 -3.67 4.31 16.14
C GLY A 35 -4.40 3.95 17.42
N THR A 36 -4.88 4.92 18.19
CA THR A 36 -5.79 4.67 19.32
C THR A 36 -7.24 4.77 18.85
N GLU A 37 -7.58 5.75 18.02
CA GLU A 37 -8.94 6.07 17.60
C GLU A 37 -9.18 5.83 16.10
N PRO A 38 -10.36 5.34 15.66
CA PRO A 38 -10.72 5.29 14.25
C PRO A 38 -10.89 6.69 13.65
N VAL A 39 -10.42 6.89 12.42
CA VAL A 39 -10.50 8.17 11.70
C VAL A 39 -11.36 8.03 10.45
N HIS A 40 -12.27 8.97 10.23
CA HIS A 40 -13.05 8.99 9.01
C HIS A 40 -12.21 9.52 7.84
N LEU A 41 -12.32 8.91 6.65
CA LEU A 41 -11.62 9.36 5.42
C LEU A 41 -11.87 10.83 5.02
N LYS A 42 -12.92 11.47 5.56
CA LYS A 42 -13.24 12.89 5.32
C LYS A 42 -12.27 13.81 6.05
N GLU A 43 -11.80 13.38 7.22
CA GLU A 43 -10.83 14.11 8.03
C GLU A 43 -9.45 14.06 7.35
N VAL A 44 -9.07 12.89 6.83
CA VAL A 44 -7.86 12.72 5.99
C VAL A 44 -7.92 13.59 4.73
N LYS A 45 -9.09 13.72 4.11
CA LYS A 45 -9.29 14.66 2.99
C LYS A 45 -9.01 16.11 3.40
N GLY A 46 -9.27 16.49 4.65
CA GLY A 46 -9.01 17.84 5.15
C GLY A 46 -7.53 18.22 5.16
N ILE A 47 -6.62 17.23 5.20
CA ILE A 47 -5.17 17.45 5.32
C ILE A 47 -4.37 16.93 4.12
N THR A 48 -5.01 16.25 3.17
CA THR A 48 -4.38 15.77 1.93
C THR A 48 -4.95 16.49 0.73
N ARG A 49 -4.18 16.56 -0.37
CA ARG A 49 -4.66 17.17 -1.63
C ARG A 49 -5.45 16.19 -2.50
N LEU A 50 -5.72 14.98 -2.01
CA LEU A 50 -6.36 13.91 -2.78
C LEU A 50 -7.89 14.05 -2.80
N ALA A 51 -8.49 13.62 -3.91
CA ALA A 51 -9.94 13.52 -4.00
C ALA A 51 -10.47 12.43 -3.04
N ARG A 52 -11.73 12.57 -2.61
CA ARG A 52 -12.37 11.59 -1.71
C ARG A 52 -12.35 10.16 -2.30
N SER A 53 -12.57 10.02 -3.60
CA SER A 53 -12.52 8.75 -4.31
C SER A 53 -11.11 8.14 -4.30
N GLN A 54 -10.08 8.97 -4.44
CA GLN A 54 -8.69 8.54 -4.37
C GLN A 54 -8.34 8.05 -2.95
N ILE A 55 -8.72 8.80 -1.91
CA ILE A 55 -8.51 8.34 -0.52
C ILE A 55 -9.25 7.03 -0.27
N SER A 56 -10.51 6.92 -0.72
CA SER A 56 -11.29 5.69 -0.54
C SER A 56 -10.64 4.48 -1.21
N GLY A 57 -10.22 4.61 -2.47
CA GLY A 57 -9.56 3.51 -3.20
C GLY A 57 -8.18 3.18 -2.63
N LEU A 58 -7.43 4.19 -2.19
CA LEU A 58 -6.15 4.01 -1.52
C LEU A 58 -6.32 3.30 -0.18
N ASN A 59 -7.35 3.62 0.61
CA ASN A 59 -7.60 2.93 1.88
C ASN A 59 -7.88 1.45 1.67
N SER A 60 -8.68 1.09 0.65
CA SER A 60 -8.90 -0.31 0.29
C SER A 60 -7.59 -1.02 -0.04
N TYR A 61 -6.70 -0.38 -0.79
CA TYR A 61 -5.36 -0.90 -1.06
C TYR A 61 -4.51 -1.05 0.22
N MET A 62 -4.50 -0.05 1.09
CA MET A 62 -3.74 -0.07 2.34
C MET A 62 -4.23 -1.11 3.35
N VAL A 63 -5.54 -1.40 3.35
CA VAL A 63 -6.10 -2.51 4.13
C VAL A 63 -5.57 -3.84 3.61
N GLN A 64 -5.48 -4.02 2.28
CA GLN A 64 -4.94 -5.25 1.67
C GLN A 64 -3.43 -5.41 1.94
N LEU A 65 -2.69 -4.31 2.11
CA LEU A 65 -1.29 -4.35 2.55
C LEU A 65 -1.12 -4.59 4.06
N GLY A 66 -2.19 -4.54 4.86
CA GLY A 66 -2.10 -4.64 6.32
C GLY A 66 -1.61 -3.36 7.01
N LEU A 67 -1.68 -2.21 6.34
CA LEU A 67 -1.25 -0.91 6.88
C LEU A 67 -2.41 -0.14 7.53
N LEU A 68 -3.65 -0.42 7.12
CA LEU A 68 -4.86 0.08 7.76
C LEU A 68 -5.81 -1.07 8.10
N GLU A 69 -6.66 -0.84 9.08
CA GLU A 69 -7.80 -1.68 9.42
C GLU A 69 -9.09 -0.93 9.09
N HIS A 70 -10.03 -1.61 8.44
CA HIS A 70 -11.37 -1.07 8.24
C HIS A 70 -12.22 -1.34 9.49
N VAL A 71 -12.65 -0.29 10.18
CA VAL A 71 -13.41 -0.39 11.43
C VAL A 71 -14.90 -0.34 11.15
N SER A 72 -15.33 0.64 10.35
CA SER A 72 -16.73 0.81 9.95
C SER A 72 -16.79 1.66 8.69
N ARG A 73 -17.99 1.88 8.13
CA ARG A 73 -18.18 2.62 6.88
C ARG A 73 -17.44 3.95 6.89
N GLY A 74 -16.34 4.01 6.12
CA GLY A 74 -15.51 5.19 5.95
C GLY A 74 -14.54 5.50 7.08
N HIS A 75 -14.52 4.68 8.14
CA HIS A 75 -13.61 4.80 9.28
C HIS A 75 -12.52 3.73 9.21
N TYR A 76 -11.29 4.18 9.36
CA TYR A 76 -10.11 3.34 9.30
C TYR A 76 -9.18 3.65 10.46
N LYS A 77 -8.35 2.67 10.81
CA LYS A 77 -7.37 2.79 11.89
C LYS A 77 -6.01 2.30 11.39
N PRO A 78 -4.91 3.03 11.61
CA PRO A 78 -3.60 2.52 11.24
C PRO A 78 -3.21 1.33 12.13
N THR A 79 -2.54 0.34 11.54
CA THR A 79 -1.96 -0.78 12.29
C THR A 79 -0.71 -0.33 13.05
N SER A 80 -0.23 -1.16 13.99
CA SER A 80 1.03 -0.90 14.69
C SER A 80 2.21 -0.74 13.73
N ALA A 81 2.26 -1.53 12.65
CA ALA A 81 3.26 -1.42 11.59
C ALA A 81 3.24 -0.03 10.92
N ALA A 82 2.04 0.48 10.61
CA ALA A 82 1.88 1.82 10.03
C ALA A 82 2.23 2.95 11.00
N VAL A 83 1.93 2.78 12.29
CA VAL A 83 2.34 3.73 13.35
C VAL A 83 3.86 3.76 13.46
N ASN A 84 4.51 2.59 13.53
CA ASN A 84 5.97 2.48 13.62
C ASN A 84 6.67 3.03 12.37
N LEU A 85 6.15 2.76 11.17
CA LEU A 85 6.66 3.35 9.92
C LEU A 85 6.73 4.89 10.00
N CYS A 86 5.74 5.50 10.65
CA CYS A 86 5.57 6.94 10.73
C CYS A 86 6.11 7.57 12.03
N SER A 87 6.81 6.82 12.88
CA SER A 87 7.35 7.34 14.14
C SER A 87 8.45 8.39 13.94
N SER A 88 9.17 8.28 12.83
CA SER A 88 10.22 9.22 12.41
C SER A 88 9.65 10.43 11.67
N ALA A 89 10.50 11.45 11.48
CA ALA A 89 10.16 12.65 10.72
C ALA A 89 9.71 12.30 9.29
N PRO A 90 8.88 13.16 8.65
CA PRO A 90 8.49 12.96 7.25
C PRO A 90 9.72 12.86 6.33
N GLY A 91 9.79 11.80 5.52
CA GLY A 91 10.93 11.51 4.64
C GLY A 91 12.01 10.63 5.27
N GLU A 92 11.90 10.31 6.55
CA GLU A 92 12.81 9.42 7.30
C GLU A 92 12.08 8.14 7.74
N GLU A 93 11.05 7.72 6.99
CA GLU A 93 10.27 6.52 7.30
C GLU A 93 11.15 5.26 7.30
N ASP A 94 11.05 4.46 8.37
CA ASP A 94 11.71 3.15 8.46
C ASP A 94 10.79 2.07 7.88
N PHE A 95 11.01 1.72 6.62
CA PHE A 95 10.21 0.73 5.91
C PHE A 95 10.44 -0.70 6.38
N SER A 96 11.47 -0.98 7.20
CA SER A 96 11.61 -2.30 7.83
C SER A 96 10.47 -2.60 8.81
N GLN A 97 9.80 -1.57 9.32
CA GLN A 97 8.65 -1.69 10.23
C GLN A 97 7.40 -2.29 9.58
N VAL A 98 7.35 -2.33 8.24
CA VAL A 98 6.22 -2.89 7.48
C VAL A 98 6.54 -4.18 6.74
N THR A 99 7.75 -4.70 6.86
CA THR A 99 8.18 -5.93 6.17
C THR A 99 7.23 -7.09 6.47
N GLU A 100 6.95 -7.38 7.74
CA GLU A 100 6.12 -8.53 8.14
C GLU A 100 4.68 -8.45 7.61
N VAL A 101 4.09 -7.25 7.54
CA VAL A 101 2.72 -7.09 7.00
C VAL A 101 2.72 -7.20 5.47
N LEU A 102 3.75 -6.68 4.80
CA LEU A 102 3.89 -6.77 3.36
C LEU A 102 4.20 -8.20 2.90
N GLU A 103 4.94 -9.00 3.67
CA GLU A 103 5.17 -10.43 3.39
C GLU A 103 3.88 -11.24 3.31
N LYS A 104 2.85 -10.82 4.06
CA LYS A 104 1.53 -11.47 4.09
C LYS A 104 0.58 -10.93 3.01
N SER A 105 1.01 -9.92 2.25
CA SER A 105 0.15 -9.27 1.23
C SER A 105 -0.01 -10.13 -0.03
N ALA A 106 -1.16 -9.98 -0.69
CA ALA A 106 -1.42 -10.59 -2.00
C ALA A 106 -0.43 -10.08 -3.07
N LEU A 107 0.00 -8.82 -2.96
CA LEU A 107 1.01 -8.23 -3.84
C LEU A 107 2.34 -8.98 -3.74
N PHE A 108 2.87 -9.20 -2.53
CA PHE A 108 4.12 -9.92 -2.37
C PHE A 108 4.02 -11.38 -2.81
N SER A 109 2.91 -12.05 -2.49
CA SER A 109 2.62 -13.41 -2.94
C SER A 109 2.67 -13.52 -4.48
N LEU A 110 2.15 -12.51 -5.19
CA LEU A 110 2.18 -12.44 -6.64
C LEU A 110 3.60 -12.25 -7.18
N VAL A 111 4.39 -11.37 -6.56
CA VAL A 111 5.80 -11.18 -6.93
C VAL A 111 6.60 -12.48 -6.71
N GLN A 112 6.42 -13.15 -5.58
CA GLN A 112 7.06 -14.44 -5.32
C GLN A 112 6.65 -15.53 -6.32
N GLN A 113 5.39 -15.53 -6.78
CA GLN A 113 4.96 -16.44 -7.85
C GLN A 113 5.71 -16.16 -9.14
N TYR A 114 5.82 -14.90 -9.55
CA TYR A 114 6.59 -14.51 -10.73
C TYR A 114 8.06 -14.95 -10.63
N LEU A 115 8.71 -14.64 -9.51
CA LEU A 115 10.13 -14.98 -9.28
C LEU A 115 10.38 -16.49 -9.26
N ARG A 116 9.46 -17.29 -8.70
CA ARG A 116 9.57 -18.76 -8.71
C ARG A 116 9.49 -19.35 -10.12
N VAL A 117 8.67 -18.76 -10.99
CA VAL A 117 8.51 -19.25 -12.37
C VAL A 117 9.72 -18.88 -13.24
N HIS A 118 10.29 -17.69 -13.05
CA HIS A 118 11.31 -17.16 -13.94
C HIS A 118 12.75 -17.28 -13.38
N GLY A 119 12.91 -17.62 -12.10
CA GLY A 119 14.22 -17.74 -11.45
C GLY A 119 14.94 -16.40 -11.23
N GLY A 120 14.19 -15.29 -11.29
CA GLY A 120 14.68 -13.93 -11.49
C GLY A 120 13.97 -13.30 -12.68
N GLY A 121 14.13 -12.00 -12.92
CA GLY A 121 13.50 -11.38 -14.08
C GLY A 121 13.75 -9.89 -14.17
N SER A 122 13.61 -9.36 -15.39
CA SER A 122 13.72 -7.92 -15.61
C SER A 122 12.58 -7.18 -14.89
N SER A 123 12.88 -5.96 -14.43
CA SER A 123 11.88 -5.05 -13.85
C SER A 123 10.66 -4.88 -14.76
N SER A 124 10.89 -4.76 -16.07
CA SER A 124 9.81 -4.64 -17.07
C SER A 124 8.91 -5.86 -17.11
N GLY A 125 9.46 -7.08 -17.06
CA GLY A 125 8.65 -8.31 -17.08
C GLY A 125 7.80 -8.46 -15.83
N LEU A 126 8.34 -8.13 -14.64
CA LEU A 126 7.56 -8.12 -13.40
C LEU A 126 6.42 -7.08 -13.45
N ILE A 127 6.72 -5.89 -13.96
CA ILE A 127 5.73 -4.82 -14.12
C ILE A 127 4.60 -5.28 -15.05
N GLU A 128 4.92 -5.81 -16.23
CA GLU A 128 3.93 -6.32 -17.18
C GLU A 128 3.06 -7.42 -16.56
N TYR A 129 3.67 -8.35 -15.83
CA TYR A 129 2.95 -9.41 -15.13
C TYR A 129 1.97 -8.88 -14.09
N ILE A 130 2.38 -7.92 -13.25
CA ILE A 130 1.48 -7.30 -12.26
C ILE A 130 0.40 -6.47 -12.95
N MET A 131 0.72 -5.75 -14.02
CA MET A 131 -0.26 -4.98 -14.81
C MET A 131 -1.38 -5.87 -15.34
N GLU A 132 -1.03 -7.03 -15.93
CA GLU A 132 -1.99 -8.02 -16.42
C GLU A 132 -2.91 -8.51 -15.29
N LYS A 133 -2.32 -8.89 -14.14
CA LYS A 133 -3.07 -9.44 -13.00
C LYS A 133 -3.94 -8.40 -12.28
N ALA A 134 -3.48 -7.16 -12.26
CA ALA A 134 -4.23 -6.04 -11.70
C ALA A 134 -5.26 -5.45 -12.68
N GLY A 135 -5.28 -5.88 -13.95
CA GLY A 135 -6.17 -5.36 -14.98
C GLY A 135 -5.98 -3.87 -15.25
N THR A 136 -4.74 -3.38 -15.25
CA THR A 136 -4.42 -1.95 -15.44
C THR A 136 -3.40 -1.73 -16.55
N GLY A 137 -3.56 -0.63 -17.29
CA GLY A 137 -2.59 -0.13 -18.27
C GLY A 137 -1.62 0.91 -17.70
N GLU A 138 -1.71 1.22 -16.41
CA GLU A 138 -1.00 2.34 -15.79
C GLU A 138 0.28 1.88 -15.07
N THR A 139 1.40 1.85 -15.79
CA THR A 139 2.71 1.42 -15.29
C THR A 139 3.12 2.07 -13.97
N TYR A 140 2.87 3.38 -13.79
CA TYR A 140 3.27 4.09 -12.57
C TYR A 140 2.57 3.55 -11.30
N ARG A 141 1.36 2.99 -11.42
CA ARG A 141 0.64 2.39 -10.29
C ARG A 141 1.33 1.11 -9.83
N VAL A 142 1.74 0.29 -10.79
CA VAL A 142 2.50 -0.94 -10.53
C VAL A 142 3.86 -0.61 -9.94
N GLN A 143 4.58 0.36 -10.52
CA GLN A 143 5.85 0.83 -9.96
C GLN A 143 5.70 1.29 -8.51
N SER A 144 4.64 2.05 -8.21
CA SER A 144 4.37 2.49 -6.83
C SER A 144 4.01 1.33 -5.89
N ALA A 145 3.39 0.26 -6.40
CA ALA A 145 3.12 -0.95 -5.61
C ALA A 145 4.42 -1.70 -5.31
N VAL A 146 5.26 -1.90 -6.33
CA VAL A 146 6.57 -2.56 -6.20
C VAL A 146 7.51 -1.75 -5.30
N GLU A 147 7.42 -0.41 -5.32
CA GLU A 147 8.21 0.48 -4.46
C GLU A 147 8.01 0.18 -2.97
N TRP A 148 6.82 -0.21 -2.52
CA TRP A 148 6.61 -0.65 -1.13
C TRP A 148 7.48 -1.85 -0.77
N LEU A 149 7.50 -2.86 -1.66
CA LEU A 149 8.28 -4.08 -1.44
C LEU A 149 9.78 -3.79 -1.48
N ILE A 150 10.22 -2.91 -2.38
CA ILE A 150 11.62 -2.52 -2.50
C ILE A 150 12.08 -1.79 -1.24
N ARG A 151 11.32 -0.78 -0.78
CA ARG A 151 11.70 -0.03 0.42
C ARG A 151 11.67 -0.89 1.68
N ALA A 152 10.77 -1.88 1.75
CA ALA A 152 10.72 -2.84 2.85
C ALA A 152 11.80 -3.93 2.78
N GLY A 153 12.67 -3.92 1.75
CA GLY A 153 13.75 -4.90 1.58
C GLY A 153 13.28 -6.28 1.11
N LEU A 154 12.05 -6.41 0.61
CA LEU A 154 11.47 -7.67 0.15
C LEU A 154 11.79 -8.01 -1.29
N VAL A 155 12.15 -6.99 -2.08
CA VAL A 155 12.53 -7.10 -3.49
C VAL A 155 13.71 -6.18 -3.70
N GLU A 156 14.76 -6.65 -4.36
CA GLU A 156 15.89 -5.82 -4.73
C GLU A 156 15.74 -5.34 -6.19
N ARG A 157 16.17 -4.12 -6.47
CA ARG A 157 16.44 -3.71 -7.86
C ARG A 157 17.79 -4.29 -8.23
N ASP A 158 17.87 -4.99 -9.36
CA ASP A 158 19.18 -5.34 -9.91
C ASP A 158 20.03 -4.07 -10.01
N LYS A 159 21.25 -4.15 -9.48
CA LYS A 159 22.24 -3.09 -9.68
C LYS A 159 22.66 -3.16 -11.14
N GLU A 160 22.31 -2.12 -11.91
CA GLU A 160 22.93 -1.89 -13.22
C GLU A 160 24.47 -1.81 -13.10
#